data_AF-A0A5C1AMP1-F1
#
_entry.id   AF-A0A5C1AMP1-F1
#
_cell.length_a   1.000
_cell.length_b   1.000
_cell.length_c   1.000
_cell.angle_alpha   90.00
_cell.angle_beta   90.00
_cell.angle_gamma   90.00
#
_symmetry.space_group_name_H-M   'P 1'
#
loop_
_entity.id
_entity.type
_entity.pdbx_description
1 polymer ?
#
loop_
_entity_poly.entity_id
_entity_poly.type
_entity_poly.pdbx_seq_one_letter_code
_entity_poly.pdbx_strand_id
1 'polypeptide(L)'
;MSTSDPSPRHFINTYQPLVLTAAGRRSAVAFSIPPFVDGSIRREPDLEHPLPSITCLCRGDKFAPRLRVGDTVAYFAVKARYGPATMRHRRLTAVLRVREILPSHPEAARWYRALGLPLPNNCMVAETGPNPLDQSHRRHRFDKGLSDDRVLRRWDALYHVRARPNGAFVACEPLFTDLSWAAPVVTDGHLVEAFGRVPATRTPGPLPAADFVALMTRLGVPVPPSAR
;
A
#
# COMPACT_ATOMS: atom_id res chain seq x y z
N MET A 1 -14.64 -34.12 6.00
CA MET A 1 -15.33 -32.89 5.56
C MET A 1 -14.34 -32.09 4.73
N SER A 2 -14.51 -32.07 3.41
CA SER A 2 -13.64 -31.31 2.51
C SER A 2 -13.95 -29.82 2.67
N THR A 3 -13.15 -29.11 3.47
CA THR A 3 -13.17 -27.65 3.51
C THR A 3 -12.55 -27.16 2.20
N SER A 4 -13.37 -27.01 1.17
CA SER A 4 -12.95 -26.28 -0.03
C SER A 4 -12.43 -24.93 0.42
N ASP A 5 -11.14 -24.67 0.22
CA ASP A 5 -10.55 -23.37 0.54
C ASP A 5 -11.37 -22.29 -0.20
N PRO A 6 -11.96 -21.30 0.50
CA PRO A 6 -12.81 -20.31 -0.14
C PRO A 6 -12.03 -19.60 -1.24
N SER A 7 -12.66 -19.47 -2.41
CA SER A 7 -12.07 -18.84 -3.59
C SER A 7 -11.37 -17.50 -3.25
N PRO A 8 -10.22 -17.21 -3.89
CA PRO A 8 -9.50 -15.95 -3.72
C PRO A 8 -10.42 -14.73 -3.83
N ARG A 9 -10.24 -13.77 -2.91
CA ARG A 9 -11.05 -12.54 -2.87
C ARG A 9 -10.30 -11.38 -3.50
N HIS A 10 -11.07 -10.40 -3.96
CA HIS A 10 -10.53 -9.20 -4.60
C HIS A 10 -10.86 -7.95 -3.81
N PHE A 11 -9.90 -7.06 -3.64
CA PHE A 11 -10.06 -5.83 -2.87
C PHE A 11 -9.51 -4.62 -3.61
N ILE A 12 -10.08 -3.46 -3.32
CA ILE A 12 -9.51 -2.17 -3.70
C ILE A 12 -9.19 -1.40 -2.42
N ASN A 13 -7.94 -0.98 -2.30
CA ASN A 13 -7.48 -0.19 -1.18
C ASN A 13 -6.90 1.14 -1.66
N THR A 14 -6.93 2.17 -0.82
CA THR A 14 -6.26 3.44 -1.08
C THR A 14 -5.15 3.72 -0.09
N TYR A 15 -4.17 4.53 -0.47
CA TYR A 15 -3.11 5.02 0.42
C TYR A 15 -2.72 6.46 0.04
N GLN A 16 -1.92 7.10 0.88
CA GLN A 16 -1.54 8.50 0.69
C GLN A 16 -0.16 8.57 0.03
N PRO A 17 -0.06 8.88 -1.26
CA PRO A 17 1.23 8.92 -1.93
C PRO A 17 2.07 10.11 -1.43
N LEU A 18 3.38 10.02 -1.62
CA LEU A 18 4.34 11.08 -1.30
C LEU A 18 3.91 12.42 -1.92
N VAL A 19 3.58 12.45 -3.20
CA VAL A 19 3.19 13.69 -3.92
C VAL A 19 1.86 14.32 -3.53
N LEU A 20 1.14 13.72 -2.57
CA LEU A 20 -0.10 14.29 -2.05
C LEU A 20 0.11 15.70 -1.45
N THR A 21 1.28 15.95 -0.84
CA THR A 21 1.60 17.24 -0.22
C THR A 21 2.65 18.02 -1.02
N ALA A 22 2.74 19.33 -0.77
CA ALA A 22 3.80 20.15 -1.35
C ALA A 22 5.19 19.71 -0.88
N ALA A 23 5.33 19.35 0.41
CA ALA A 23 6.58 18.81 0.95
C ALA A 23 6.98 17.51 0.24
N GLY A 24 6.05 16.57 0.09
CA GLY A 24 6.35 15.31 -0.59
C GLY A 24 6.60 15.48 -2.10
N ARG A 25 5.97 16.44 -2.78
CA ARG A 25 6.34 16.78 -4.16
C ARG A 25 7.78 17.30 -4.27
N ARG A 26 8.19 18.20 -3.38
CA ARG A 26 9.58 18.69 -3.34
C ARG A 26 10.55 17.55 -3.04
N SER A 27 10.19 16.68 -2.10
CA SER A 27 10.95 15.49 -1.74
C SER A 27 11.15 14.54 -2.93
N ALA A 28 10.06 14.21 -3.64
CA ALA A 28 10.09 13.35 -4.82
C ALA A 28 11.08 13.87 -5.88
N VAL A 29 11.10 15.19 -6.11
CA VAL A 29 12.05 15.82 -7.04
C VAL A 29 13.48 15.82 -6.48
N ALA A 30 13.68 16.28 -5.23
CA ALA A 30 15.00 16.46 -4.64
C ALA A 30 15.76 15.14 -4.48
N PHE A 31 15.06 14.05 -4.17
CA PHE A 31 15.64 12.74 -3.90
C PHE A 31 15.38 11.72 -5.02
N SER A 32 14.78 12.13 -6.15
CA SER A 32 14.40 11.24 -7.25
C SER A 32 13.54 10.05 -6.79
N ILE A 33 12.66 10.27 -5.80
CA ILE A 33 11.75 9.24 -5.27
C ILE A 33 10.51 9.19 -6.16
N PRO A 34 10.04 7.99 -6.58
CA PRO A 34 8.84 7.89 -7.41
C PRO A 34 7.63 8.59 -6.76
N PRO A 35 6.82 9.33 -7.54
CA PRO A 35 5.79 10.21 -6.98
C PRO A 35 4.75 9.46 -6.15
N PHE A 36 4.42 8.23 -6.52
CA PHE A 36 3.36 7.45 -5.88
C PHE A 36 3.88 6.40 -4.89
N VAL A 37 5.09 6.51 -4.36
CA VAL A 37 5.43 5.75 -3.14
C VAL A 37 4.54 6.20 -1.98
N ASP A 38 4.32 5.35 -0.97
CA ASP A 38 3.60 5.79 0.24
C ASP A 38 4.34 6.96 0.91
N GLY A 39 3.63 8.01 1.30
CA GLY A 39 4.25 9.23 1.78
C GLY A 39 4.78 9.18 3.21
N SER A 40 4.61 8.08 3.94
CA SER A 40 5.06 8.00 5.32
C SER A 40 6.53 7.60 5.47
N ILE A 41 7.07 7.76 6.67
CA ILE A 41 8.44 7.32 7.01
C ILE A 41 8.57 5.79 7.13
N ARG A 42 7.43 5.08 7.20
CA ARG A 42 7.32 3.62 7.21
C ARG A 42 6.31 3.23 6.13
N ARG A 43 6.78 3.04 4.89
CA ARG A 43 5.96 2.92 3.68
C ARG A 43 4.82 1.90 3.87
N GLU A 44 3.56 2.33 3.83
CA GLU A 44 2.41 1.44 4.06
C GLU A 44 1.28 1.63 3.02
N PRO A 45 1.15 0.73 2.02
CA PRO A 45 1.99 -0.45 1.77
C PRO A 45 3.41 -0.06 1.30
N ASP A 46 4.35 -1.00 1.42
CA ASP A 46 5.67 -0.84 0.80
C ASP A 46 5.64 -1.44 -0.61
N LEU A 47 5.38 -0.57 -1.59
CA LEU A 47 5.29 -0.93 -3.01
C LEU A 47 6.64 -0.83 -3.74
N GLU A 48 7.68 -0.31 -3.08
CA GLU A 48 9.02 -0.15 -3.66
C GLU A 48 9.79 -1.48 -3.64
N HIS A 49 9.41 -2.38 -2.73
CA HIS A 49 10.06 -3.68 -2.56
C HIS A 49 9.69 -4.68 -3.68
N PRO A 50 10.63 -5.52 -4.18
CA PRO A 50 10.35 -6.53 -5.21
C PRO A 50 9.27 -7.55 -4.84
N LEU A 51 9.14 -7.85 -3.55
CA LEU A 51 7.98 -8.53 -2.96
C LEU A 51 7.28 -7.55 -2.01
N PRO A 52 6.31 -6.77 -2.50
CA PRO A 52 5.65 -5.74 -1.70
C PRO A 52 5.03 -6.30 -0.42
N SER A 53 4.86 -5.44 0.58
CA SER A 53 4.27 -5.81 1.86
C SER A 53 3.12 -4.91 2.28
N ILE A 54 2.14 -5.52 2.95
CA ILE A 54 1.01 -4.85 3.58
C ILE A 54 1.03 -5.22 5.07
N THR A 55 0.93 -4.22 5.94
CA THR A 55 0.98 -4.44 7.39
C THR A 55 -0.12 -3.68 8.12
N CYS A 56 -0.14 -3.80 9.44
CA CYS A 56 -1.12 -3.15 10.30
C CYS A 56 -0.70 -1.73 10.73
N LEU A 57 0.44 -1.22 10.25
CA LEU A 57 1.05 0.03 10.72
C LEU A 57 0.18 1.29 10.53
N CYS A 58 -0.57 1.36 9.44
CA CYS A 58 -1.40 2.53 9.15
C CYS A 58 -2.83 2.38 9.70
N ARG A 59 -3.41 1.18 9.58
CA ARG A 59 -4.86 0.96 9.76
C ARG A 59 -5.23 -0.08 10.81
N GLY A 60 -4.24 -0.61 11.54
CA GLY A 60 -4.46 -1.63 12.55
C GLY A 60 -5.15 -2.87 11.94
N ASP A 61 -6.24 -3.28 12.57
CA ASP A 61 -7.03 -4.47 12.28
C ASP A 61 -7.94 -4.38 11.04
N LYS A 62 -8.03 -3.21 10.39
CA LYS A 62 -9.08 -2.93 9.40
C LYS A 62 -8.93 -3.66 8.07
N PHE A 63 -7.72 -4.09 7.71
CA PHE A 63 -7.48 -4.67 6.39
C PHE A 63 -6.47 -5.82 6.39
N ALA A 64 -5.20 -5.58 6.74
CA ALA A 64 -4.15 -6.59 6.61
C ALA A 64 -4.50 -7.93 7.31
N PRO A 65 -5.07 -7.95 8.55
CA PRO A 65 -5.44 -9.21 9.20
C PRO A 65 -6.61 -9.97 8.54
N ARG A 66 -7.33 -9.34 7.62
CA ARG A 66 -8.47 -9.95 6.92
C ARG A 66 -8.03 -10.67 5.65
N LEU A 67 -6.80 -10.44 5.18
CA LEU A 67 -6.25 -11.03 3.96
C LEU A 67 -5.89 -12.51 4.15
N ARG A 68 -5.93 -13.25 3.05
CA ARG A 68 -5.55 -14.66 2.95
C ARG A 68 -4.64 -14.86 1.75
N VAL A 69 -3.84 -15.92 1.77
CA VAL A 69 -3.06 -16.35 0.60
C VAL A 69 -3.98 -16.48 -0.61
N GLY A 70 -3.52 -16.00 -1.75
CA GLY A 70 -4.28 -15.96 -3.00
C GLY A 70 -5.15 -14.72 -3.20
N ASP A 71 -5.56 -14.00 -2.14
CA ASP A 71 -6.32 -12.76 -2.27
C ASP A 71 -5.57 -11.74 -3.16
N THR A 72 -6.31 -10.94 -3.92
CA THR A 72 -5.75 -9.89 -4.77
C THR A 72 -6.18 -8.51 -4.29
N VAL A 73 -5.25 -7.56 -4.25
CA VAL A 73 -5.49 -6.18 -3.81
C VAL A 73 -4.98 -5.21 -4.85
N ALA A 74 -5.88 -4.37 -5.40
CA ALA A 74 -5.50 -3.21 -6.19
C ALA A 74 -5.31 -1.99 -5.27
N TYR A 75 -4.15 -1.34 -5.35
CA TYR A 75 -3.82 -0.13 -4.62
C TYR A 75 -3.95 1.12 -5.48
N PHE A 76 -4.78 2.04 -4.98
CA PHE A 76 -4.98 3.34 -5.56
C PHE A 76 -4.36 4.44 -4.68
N ALA A 77 -3.74 5.44 -5.29
CA ALA A 77 -3.55 6.71 -4.61
C ALA A 77 -4.93 7.31 -4.21
N VAL A 78 -5.02 7.98 -3.06
CA VAL A 78 -6.25 8.70 -2.66
C VAL A 78 -6.70 9.70 -3.73
N LYS A 79 -8.00 10.03 -3.77
CA LYS A 79 -8.54 10.98 -4.77
C LYS A 79 -8.02 12.41 -4.50
N ALA A 80 -7.13 12.91 -5.35
CA ALA A 80 -6.56 14.25 -5.26
C ALA A 80 -6.28 14.83 -6.65
N ARG A 81 -5.79 16.08 -6.69
CA ARG A 81 -5.30 16.68 -7.92
C ARG A 81 -3.80 16.35 -8.04
N TYR A 82 -3.47 15.50 -9.00
CA TYR A 82 -2.10 15.06 -9.27
C TYR A 82 -1.62 15.63 -10.60
N GLY A 83 -0.41 16.20 -10.62
CA GLY A 83 0.17 16.81 -11.81
C GLY A 83 -0.65 18.01 -12.33
N PRO A 84 -0.63 18.28 -13.65
CA PRO A 84 -1.33 19.41 -14.26
C PRO A 84 -2.85 19.21 -14.41
N ALA A 85 -3.39 18.06 -13.97
CA ALA A 85 -4.80 17.75 -14.16
C ALA A 85 -5.71 18.76 -13.44
N THR A 86 -6.77 19.20 -14.10
CA THR A 86 -7.77 20.11 -13.51
C THR A 86 -8.71 19.36 -12.55
N MET A 87 -9.01 18.09 -12.85
CA MET A 87 -9.92 17.23 -12.09
C MET A 87 -9.20 16.34 -11.07
N ARG A 88 -9.89 16.09 -9.95
CA ARG A 88 -9.42 15.15 -8.91
C ARG A 88 -9.61 13.72 -9.38
N HIS A 89 -8.57 12.91 -9.30
CA HIS A 89 -8.57 11.51 -9.73
C HIS A 89 -7.73 10.65 -8.76
N ARG A 90 -7.75 9.34 -8.98
CA ARG A 90 -6.86 8.37 -8.33
C ARG A 90 -5.88 7.84 -9.38
N ARG A 91 -4.82 7.17 -8.91
CA ARG A 91 -3.87 6.46 -9.77
C ARG A 91 -3.82 5.00 -9.35
N LEU A 92 -3.93 4.05 -10.28
CA LEU A 92 -3.67 2.64 -10.01
C LEU A 92 -2.16 2.45 -9.97
N THR A 93 -1.66 2.02 -8.82
CA THR A 93 -0.22 2.05 -8.53
C THR A 93 0.35 0.67 -8.30
N ALA A 94 -0.48 -0.28 -7.83
CA ALA A 94 -0.12 -1.67 -7.78
C ALA A 94 -1.36 -2.57 -7.85
N VAL A 95 -1.18 -3.78 -8.38
CA VAL A 95 -2.05 -4.92 -8.17
C VAL A 95 -1.20 -6.02 -7.57
N LEU A 96 -1.55 -6.44 -6.36
CA LEU A 96 -0.77 -7.39 -5.57
C LEU A 96 -1.57 -8.67 -5.35
N ARG A 97 -0.92 -9.83 -5.46
CA ARG A 97 -1.47 -11.09 -4.95
C ARG A 97 -0.79 -11.44 -3.63
N VAL A 98 -1.59 -11.81 -2.64
CA VAL A 98 -1.08 -12.27 -1.35
C VAL A 98 -0.38 -13.60 -1.54
N ARG A 99 0.90 -13.62 -1.22
CA ARG A 99 1.75 -14.81 -1.32
C ARG A 99 1.87 -15.52 0.02
N GLU A 100 2.09 -14.76 1.09
CA GLU A 100 2.35 -15.31 2.42
C GLU A 100 1.74 -14.43 3.52
N ILE A 101 1.27 -15.06 4.60
CA ILE A 101 0.78 -14.38 5.80
C ILE A 101 1.69 -14.76 6.97
N LEU A 102 2.52 -13.81 7.39
CA LEU A 102 3.50 -14.01 8.45
C LEU A 102 2.92 -13.47 9.77
N PRO A 103 3.06 -14.21 10.88
CA PRO A 103 2.37 -13.87 12.13
C PRO A 103 3.00 -12.69 12.86
N SER A 104 4.24 -12.29 12.51
CA SER A 104 4.95 -11.19 13.14
C SER A 104 5.98 -10.55 12.21
N HIS A 105 6.41 -9.33 12.52
CA HIS A 105 7.52 -8.67 11.81
C HIS A 105 8.85 -9.46 11.92
N PRO A 106 9.24 -10.04 13.08
CA PRO A 106 10.40 -10.94 13.14
C PRO A 106 10.28 -12.19 12.26
N GLU A 107 9.10 -12.83 12.18
CA GLU A 107 8.89 -13.95 11.25
C GLU A 107 9.04 -13.49 9.81
N ALA A 108 8.47 -12.33 9.46
CA ALA A 108 8.63 -11.76 8.14
C ALA A 108 10.11 -11.49 7.81
N ALA A 109 10.87 -10.89 8.74
CA ALA A 109 12.28 -10.65 8.53
C ALA A 109 13.08 -11.93 8.25
N ARG A 110 12.80 -13.02 8.98
CA ARG A 110 13.41 -14.33 8.71
C ARG A 110 13.04 -14.88 7.34
N TRP A 111 11.77 -14.76 6.96
CA TRP A 111 11.28 -15.21 5.65
C TRP A 111 11.94 -14.46 4.48
N TYR A 112 11.99 -13.11 4.52
CA TYR A 112 12.67 -12.32 3.48
C TYR A 112 14.16 -12.65 3.38
N ARG A 113 14.84 -12.84 4.51
CA ARG A 113 16.26 -13.24 4.54
C ARG A 113 16.48 -14.61 3.94
N ALA A 114 15.62 -15.58 4.22
CA ALA A 114 15.71 -16.92 3.64
C ALA A 114 15.58 -16.89 2.10
N LEU A 115 14.91 -15.87 1.55
CA LEU A 115 14.81 -15.63 0.11
C LEU A 115 15.98 -14.80 -0.46
N GLY A 116 16.95 -14.38 0.36
CA GLY A 116 18.05 -13.51 -0.06
C GLY A 116 17.61 -12.09 -0.42
N LEU A 117 16.46 -11.63 0.09
CA LEU A 117 15.90 -10.31 -0.21
C LEU A 117 16.19 -9.31 0.92
N PRO A 118 16.25 -8.00 0.61
CA PRO A 118 16.25 -6.96 1.64
C PRO A 118 14.93 -6.98 2.44
N LEU A 119 14.93 -6.29 3.58
CA LEU A 119 13.73 -6.16 4.38
C LEU A 119 12.87 -4.99 3.88
N PRO A 120 11.54 -5.15 3.76
CA PRO A 120 10.65 -4.02 3.49
C PRO A 120 10.76 -2.94 4.57
N ASN A 121 10.58 -1.68 4.20
CA ASN A 121 10.71 -0.51 5.09
C ASN A 121 9.67 -0.53 6.23
N ASN A 122 8.51 -1.14 6.00
CA ASN A 122 7.46 -1.38 7.02
C ASN A 122 7.65 -2.66 7.83
N CYS A 123 8.73 -3.42 7.63
CA CYS A 123 9.13 -4.41 8.61
C CYS A 123 9.60 -3.68 9.87
N MET A 124 9.05 -3.98 11.05
CA MET A 124 9.37 -3.27 12.29
C MET A 124 10.33 -4.10 13.14
N VAL A 125 11.52 -4.33 12.60
CA VAL A 125 12.64 -4.99 13.30
C VAL A 125 13.79 -3.98 13.49
N ALA A 126 14.78 -4.32 14.32
CA ALA A 126 15.83 -3.38 14.72
C ALA A 126 16.69 -2.91 13.53
N GLU A 127 16.83 -3.76 12.52
CA GLU A 127 17.65 -3.56 11.33
C GLU A 127 17.02 -2.59 10.33
N THR A 128 15.73 -2.33 10.47
CA THR A 128 14.95 -1.48 9.58
C THR A 128 14.62 -0.17 10.29
N GLY A 129 15.25 0.93 9.85
CA GLY A 129 14.95 2.28 10.31
C GLY A 129 13.84 2.97 9.50
N PRO A 130 13.24 4.05 10.05
CA PRO A 130 12.34 4.88 9.27
C PRO A 130 13.11 5.62 8.18
N ASN A 131 12.44 5.92 7.07
CA ASN A 131 12.98 6.83 6.06
C ASN A 131 13.19 8.24 6.67
N PRO A 132 14.20 8.99 6.19
CA PRO A 132 14.39 10.38 6.58
C PRO A 132 13.14 11.25 6.44
N LEU A 133 12.97 12.24 7.32
CA LEU A 133 11.74 13.04 7.37
C LEU A 133 11.55 13.92 6.12
N ASP A 134 12.64 14.36 5.51
CA ASP A 134 12.69 15.06 4.21
C ASP A 134 12.35 14.16 3.01
N GLN A 135 12.33 12.83 3.20
CA GLN A 135 11.88 11.82 2.23
C GLN A 135 10.39 11.42 2.43
N SER A 136 9.65 12.18 3.24
CA SER A 136 8.25 11.93 3.58
C SER A 136 7.32 13.07 3.16
N HIS A 137 6.01 12.81 3.21
CA HIS A 137 4.97 13.79 2.92
C HIS A 137 4.78 14.84 4.03
N ARG A 138 5.45 14.68 5.18
CA ARG A 138 5.35 15.55 6.38
C ARG A 138 3.91 15.94 6.77
N ARG A 139 2.95 14.99 6.75
CA ARG A 139 1.55 15.23 7.17
C ARG A 139 1.31 15.04 8.67
N HIS A 140 2.34 14.74 9.47
CA HIS A 140 2.10 14.47 10.88
C HIS A 140 1.75 15.76 11.63
N ARG A 141 0.82 15.68 12.58
CA ARG A 141 0.30 16.84 13.34
C ARG A 141 1.19 17.29 14.52
N PHE A 142 2.40 16.75 14.69
CA PHE A 142 3.20 16.98 15.91
C PHE A 142 4.24 18.11 15.76
N ASP A 143 4.16 18.88 14.68
CA ASP A 143 5.31 19.61 14.16
C ASP A 143 5.52 20.99 14.80
N LYS A 144 4.66 21.44 15.71
CA LYS A 144 4.80 22.77 16.31
C LYS A 144 5.94 22.78 17.34
N GLY A 145 7.09 23.32 16.94
CA GLY A 145 8.24 23.62 17.80
C GLY A 145 9.17 22.45 18.10
N LEU A 146 9.03 21.31 17.42
CA LEU A 146 9.95 20.17 17.54
C LEU A 146 11.00 20.19 16.43
N SER A 147 12.21 19.72 16.72
CA SER A 147 13.20 19.44 15.69
C SER A 147 12.80 18.23 14.85
N ASP A 148 13.27 18.17 13.59
CA ASP A 148 13.00 17.06 12.66
C ASP A 148 13.34 15.70 13.27
N ASP A 149 14.45 15.58 14.01
CA ASP A 149 14.85 14.38 14.74
C ASP A 149 13.82 13.93 15.78
N ARG A 150 13.25 14.88 16.54
CA ARG A 150 12.21 14.58 17.54
C ARG A 150 10.91 14.16 16.87
N VAL A 151 10.55 14.77 15.74
CA VAL A 151 9.39 14.39 14.94
C VAL A 151 9.55 12.98 14.39
N LEU A 152 10.71 12.67 13.79
CA LEU A 152 11.02 11.35 13.24
C LEU A 152 10.93 10.26 14.30
N ARG A 153 11.63 10.42 15.43
CA ARG A 153 11.58 9.45 16.55
C ARG A 153 10.17 9.24 17.09
N ARG A 154 9.40 10.33 17.25
CA ARG A 154 8.03 10.23 17.77
C ARG A 154 7.11 9.52 16.79
N TRP A 155 7.23 9.81 15.50
CA TRP A 155 6.41 9.16 14.48
C TRP A 155 6.78 7.67 14.37
N ASP A 156 8.06 7.33 14.39
CA ASP A 156 8.51 5.94 14.33
C ASP A 156 8.07 5.12 15.56
N ALA A 157 8.17 5.72 16.75
CA ALA A 157 7.68 5.12 17.98
C ALA A 157 6.19 4.77 17.92
N LEU A 158 5.36 5.59 17.26
CA LEU A 158 3.95 5.28 17.05
C LEU A 158 3.73 4.06 16.15
N TYR A 159 4.57 3.86 15.14
CA TYR A 159 4.52 2.65 14.32
C TYR A 159 4.89 1.42 15.13
N HIS A 160 5.93 1.49 15.96
CA HIS A 160 6.28 0.39 16.88
C HIS A 160 5.13 0.06 17.85
N VAL A 161 4.43 1.06 18.39
CA VAL A 161 3.26 0.84 19.24
C VAL A 161 2.13 0.13 18.48
N ARG A 162 1.91 0.47 17.20
CA ARG A 162 0.87 -0.16 16.36
C ARG A 162 1.20 -1.56 15.90
N ALA A 163 2.48 -1.86 15.67
CA ALA A 163 2.94 -3.20 15.27
C ALA A 163 2.73 -4.25 16.37
N ARG A 164 2.80 -3.86 17.65
CA ARG A 164 2.66 -4.77 18.79
C ARG A 164 1.32 -5.51 18.86
N PRO A 165 0.15 -4.83 18.84
CA PRO A 165 -1.14 -5.51 18.95
C PRO A 165 -1.55 -6.24 17.66
N ASN A 166 -0.95 -5.93 16.52
CA ASN A 166 -1.30 -6.52 15.22
C ASN A 166 -0.02 -6.87 14.44
N GLY A 167 0.56 -8.03 14.74
CA GLY A 167 1.79 -8.51 14.11
C GLY A 167 1.63 -9.02 12.67
N ALA A 168 0.40 -9.12 12.17
CA ALA A 168 0.11 -9.65 10.84
C ALA A 168 0.89 -8.87 9.76
N PHE A 169 1.73 -9.61 9.05
CA PHE A 169 2.59 -9.11 8.00
C PHE A 169 2.29 -9.88 6.73
N VAL A 170 1.81 -9.18 5.70
CA VAL A 170 1.37 -9.79 4.45
C VAL A 170 2.44 -9.54 3.40
N ALA A 171 3.07 -10.60 2.91
CA ALA A 171 3.99 -10.51 1.78
C ALA A 171 3.24 -10.83 0.48
N CYS A 172 3.49 -10.02 -0.55
CA CYS A 172 2.79 -10.09 -1.81
C CYS A 172 3.74 -10.29 -2.98
N GLU A 173 3.22 -10.88 -4.05
CA GLU A 173 3.80 -10.79 -5.37
C GLU A 173 3.13 -9.66 -6.17
N PRO A 174 3.89 -8.86 -6.94
CA PRO A 174 3.31 -7.84 -7.79
C PRO A 174 2.80 -8.45 -9.10
N LEU A 175 1.52 -8.26 -9.40
CA LEU A 175 0.93 -8.52 -10.72
C LEU A 175 1.04 -7.29 -11.63
N PHE A 176 1.10 -6.11 -11.02
CA PHE A 176 1.34 -4.83 -11.66
C PHE A 176 1.90 -3.85 -10.63
N THR A 177 2.87 -3.02 -11.01
CA THR A 177 3.34 -1.88 -10.21
C THR A 177 3.78 -0.75 -11.14
N ASP A 178 3.26 0.46 -10.91
CA ASP A 178 3.75 1.69 -11.51
C ASP A 178 3.62 2.83 -10.49
N LEU A 179 4.76 3.27 -9.96
CA LEU A 179 4.83 4.35 -8.97
C LEU A 179 5.16 5.71 -9.61
N SER A 180 5.19 5.78 -10.95
CA SER A 180 5.54 6.96 -11.73
C SER A 180 4.32 7.80 -12.11
N TRP A 181 4.54 8.94 -12.76
CA TRP A 181 3.47 9.77 -13.32
C TRP A 181 2.67 9.07 -14.45
N ALA A 182 3.19 7.97 -15.01
CA ALA A 182 2.52 7.17 -16.03
C ALA A 182 1.44 6.22 -15.47
N ALA A 183 1.41 6.01 -14.15
CA ALA A 183 0.46 5.12 -13.47
C ALA A 183 -0.99 5.35 -13.94
N PRO A 184 -1.80 4.33 -14.28
CA PRO A 184 -3.11 4.52 -14.89
C PRO A 184 -4.05 5.42 -14.07
N VAL A 185 -4.76 6.31 -14.77
CA VAL A 185 -5.75 7.21 -14.14
C VAL A 185 -7.03 6.45 -13.82
N VAL A 186 -7.47 6.54 -12.56
CA VAL A 186 -8.74 5.97 -12.10
C VAL A 186 -9.69 7.11 -11.73
N THR A 187 -10.74 7.26 -12.54
CA THR A 187 -11.84 8.20 -12.29
C THR A 187 -12.95 7.54 -11.48
N ASP A 188 -13.90 8.32 -10.96
CA ASP A 188 -15.10 7.74 -10.35
C ASP A 188 -15.97 7.04 -11.40
N GLY A 189 -15.96 7.50 -12.66
CA GLY A 189 -16.66 6.86 -13.78
C GLY A 189 -16.20 5.41 -13.99
N HIS A 190 -14.89 5.17 -14.01
CA HIS A 190 -14.35 3.80 -14.11
C HIS A 190 -14.86 2.88 -12.99
N LEU A 191 -15.00 3.41 -11.77
CA LEU A 191 -15.46 2.63 -10.62
C LEU A 191 -16.98 2.38 -10.65
N VAL A 192 -17.76 3.39 -11.04
CA VAL A 192 -19.21 3.25 -11.19
C VAL A 192 -19.56 2.30 -12.32
N GLU A 193 -18.87 2.37 -13.45
CA GLU A 193 -19.06 1.41 -14.56
C GLU A 193 -18.72 -0.02 -14.16
N ALA A 194 -17.69 -0.23 -13.35
CA ALA A 194 -17.27 -1.57 -12.93
C ALA A 194 -18.13 -2.14 -11.80
N PHE A 195 -18.55 -1.33 -10.83
CA PHE A 195 -19.15 -1.80 -9.57
C PHE A 195 -20.56 -1.25 -9.30
N GLY A 196 -21.12 -0.44 -10.21
CA GLY A 196 -22.35 0.33 -10.00
C GLY A 196 -22.23 1.49 -9.00
N ARG A 197 -21.07 1.63 -8.34
CA ARG A 197 -20.80 2.66 -7.30
C ARG A 197 -19.30 2.86 -7.11
N VAL A 198 -18.92 3.92 -6.39
CA VAL A 198 -17.55 4.06 -5.88
C VAL A 198 -17.40 3.23 -4.60
N PRO A 199 -16.58 2.17 -4.56
CA PRO A 199 -16.44 1.32 -3.38
C PRO A 199 -15.74 2.05 -2.22
N ALA A 200 -16.05 1.64 -0.98
CA ALA A 200 -15.31 2.08 0.19
C ALA A 200 -13.90 1.48 0.18
N THR A 201 -12.87 2.33 0.27
CA THR A 201 -11.46 1.90 0.16
C THR A 201 -10.68 1.97 1.46
N ARG A 202 -11.29 2.48 2.55
CA ARG A 202 -10.63 2.58 3.87
C ARG A 202 -10.67 1.26 4.65
N THR A 203 -11.82 0.60 4.59
CA THR A 203 -12.11 -0.72 5.16
C THR A 203 -12.78 -1.52 4.05
N PRO A 204 -12.04 -1.95 3.02
CA PRO A 204 -12.66 -2.50 1.82
C PRO A 204 -13.33 -3.83 2.09
N GLY A 205 -14.50 -4.05 1.47
CA GLY A 205 -15.14 -5.35 1.37
C GLY A 205 -14.58 -6.13 0.16
N PRO A 206 -14.75 -7.46 0.13
CA PRO A 206 -14.44 -8.23 -1.07
C PRO A 206 -15.34 -7.79 -2.23
N LEU A 207 -14.80 -7.81 -3.43
CA LEU A 207 -15.47 -7.46 -4.68
C LEU A 207 -15.73 -8.73 -5.52
N PRO A 208 -16.79 -8.76 -6.33
CA PRO A 208 -16.98 -9.83 -7.32
C PRO A 208 -15.78 -9.90 -8.27
N ALA A 209 -15.30 -11.12 -8.55
CA ALA A 209 -14.13 -11.33 -9.39
C ALA A 209 -14.31 -10.75 -10.81
N ALA A 210 -15.50 -10.91 -11.39
CA ALA A 210 -15.81 -10.41 -12.73
C ALA A 210 -15.68 -8.88 -12.81
N ASP A 211 -16.23 -8.16 -11.83
CA ASP A 211 -16.17 -6.69 -11.77
C ASP A 211 -14.73 -6.20 -11.56
N PHE A 212 -13.97 -6.89 -10.71
CA PHE A 212 -12.56 -6.56 -10.48
C PHE A 212 -11.75 -6.71 -11.77
N VAL A 213 -11.88 -7.84 -12.46
CA VAL A 213 -11.21 -8.10 -13.75
C VAL A 213 -11.65 -7.08 -14.79
N ALA A 214 -12.94 -6.78 -14.89
CA ALA A 214 -13.47 -5.78 -15.83
C ALA A 214 -12.85 -4.39 -15.59
N LEU A 215 -12.68 -3.98 -14.33
CA LEU A 215 -11.97 -2.73 -14.03
C LEU A 215 -10.51 -2.79 -14.47
N MET A 216 -9.78 -3.84 -14.11
CA MET A 216 -8.35 -3.97 -14.41
C MET A 216 -8.09 -3.97 -15.92
N THR A 217 -8.89 -4.69 -16.70
CA THR A 217 -8.85 -4.67 -18.18
C THR A 217 -9.11 -3.27 -18.74
N ARG A 218 -10.13 -2.55 -18.23
CA ARG A 218 -10.44 -1.17 -18.66
C ARG A 218 -9.28 -0.21 -18.37
N LEU A 219 -8.51 -0.45 -17.31
CA LEU A 219 -7.33 0.34 -16.96
C LEU A 219 -6.06 -0.09 -17.72
N GLY A 220 -6.14 -1.05 -18.64
CA GLY A 220 -4.99 -1.55 -19.40
C GLY A 220 -4.04 -2.43 -18.59
N VAL A 221 -4.50 -2.98 -17.47
CA VAL A 221 -3.71 -3.83 -16.56
C VAL A 221 -4.37 -5.21 -16.51
N PRO A 222 -4.17 -6.08 -17.50
CA PRO A 222 -4.77 -7.42 -17.47
C PRO A 222 -4.19 -8.20 -16.29
N VAL A 223 -5.06 -8.63 -15.38
CA VAL A 223 -4.68 -9.44 -14.22
C VAL A 223 -5.01 -10.90 -14.52
N PRO A 224 -4.05 -11.83 -14.40
CA PRO A 224 -4.34 -13.24 -14.66
C PRO A 224 -5.42 -13.74 -13.69
N PRO A 225 -6.35 -14.60 -14.16
CA PRO A 225 -7.34 -15.20 -13.28
C PRO A 225 -6.63 -15.92 -12.14
N SER A 226 -7.17 -15.78 -10.92
CA SER A 226 -6.62 -16.49 -9.76
C SER A 226 -6.64 -18.00 -10.06
N ALA A 227 -5.49 -18.66 -9.94
CA ALA A 227 -5.42 -20.11 -10.05
C ALA A 227 -6.33 -20.73 -8.96
N ARG A 228 -7.12 -21.72 -9.37
CA ARG A 228 -8.00 -22.47 -8.46
C ARG A 228 -7.20 -23.47 -7.63
#